data_AF-A0A949FQZ4-F1
#
_entry.id   AF-A0A949FQZ4-F1
#
_cell.length_a   1.000
_cell.length_b   1.000
_cell.length_c   1.000
_cell.angle_alpha   90.00
_cell.angle_beta   90.00
_cell.angle_gamma   90.00
#
_symmetry.space_group_name_H-M   'P 1'
#
loop_
_entity.id
_entity.type
_entity.pdbx_description
1 polymer ?
#
loop_
_entity_poly.entity_id
_entity_poly.type
_entity_poly.pdbx_seq_one_letter_code
_entity_poly.pdbx_strand_id
1 'polypeptide(L)'
;MALEQNAIHQGDCVQLLQQIDPGSIDLVFADPPFNIGYEYDVYDDVKASEDYLSWCRSWIEGVFRALKANGTFWLAIGDEYAAELKIEAQRAGFHCRSWVIWYYTFGVNCVNGFSRSHTHLFHFVKDKSNFTFNRLNPQIRIKSARQLVYADNRANPNGRLPDNTWIIRPQDAPLSFSPAHDTWYFARVAGTFKEREGFHGCQMPEQLLARIIRASSLPCDTVLDPFGGSGTTMCVAKKLGRRWIGLELSSEYVKYIKDRLDKTDIGQKIDGPEDPIESAPSTSQGKQRCTQKDSDTERGVVESYLTAGAGFPADILLCDRELNQAFIAECRKRGIDGNPYFWNRLMLQLRKSKRLPKSTRSVPEIKAEQMDQFGYASEVAWRLLAIDFRKTLDDILCSPDFADEFDRLANYYGPKESKPSSLRYRQAALSVRKRSTAARRLAVSEFRDWLNKSKNIPITPIHGSLCHMEQPGVFVLYQG
;
A
#
# COMPACT_ATOMS: atom_id res chain seq x y z
N MET A 1 -24.78 17.70 2.59
CA MET A 1 -23.95 17.19 3.69
C MET A 1 -22.90 16.30 3.05
N ALA A 2 -21.63 16.43 3.44
CA ALA A 2 -20.57 15.58 2.90
C ALA A 2 -20.79 14.13 3.32
N LEU A 3 -20.53 13.17 2.42
CA LEU A 3 -20.63 11.75 2.73
C LEU A 3 -19.61 11.35 3.80
N GLU A 4 -20.04 10.49 4.73
CA GLU A 4 -19.18 9.96 5.79
C GLU A 4 -18.07 9.06 5.22
N GLN A 5 -16.86 9.18 5.76
CA GLN A 5 -15.73 8.32 5.43
C GLN A 5 -15.77 7.01 6.22
N ASN A 6 -15.21 5.96 5.64
CA ASN A 6 -15.28 4.57 6.11
C ASN A 6 -16.72 4.06 6.20
N ALA A 7 -17.57 4.53 5.28
CA ALA A 7 -18.97 4.16 5.21
C ALA A 7 -19.37 3.83 3.77
N ILE A 8 -20.29 2.88 3.65
CA ILE A 8 -20.99 2.53 2.41
C ILE A 8 -22.32 3.28 2.39
N HIS A 9 -22.58 4.02 1.31
CA HIS A 9 -23.76 4.86 1.15
C HIS A 9 -24.66 4.25 0.09
N GLN A 10 -25.93 4.02 0.46
CA GLN A 10 -26.92 3.47 -0.46
C GLN A 10 -27.51 4.58 -1.34
N GLY A 11 -27.53 4.39 -2.65
CA GLY A 11 -28.21 5.29 -3.59
C GLY A 11 -27.58 5.34 -4.98
N ASP A 12 -28.15 6.17 -5.84
CA ASP A 12 -27.61 6.40 -7.19
C ASP A 12 -26.24 7.09 -7.13
N CYS A 13 -25.28 6.54 -7.88
CA CYS A 13 -23.90 7.02 -7.85
C CYS A 13 -23.78 8.47 -8.34
N VAL A 14 -24.55 8.91 -9.33
CA VAL A 14 -24.50 10.30 -9.84
C VAL A 14 -25.01 11.27 -8.79
N GLN A 15 -26.12 10.95 -8.13
CA GLN A 15 -26.68 11.75 -7.04
C GLN A 15 -25.76 11.81 -5.82
N LEU A 16 -25.19 10.68 -5.41
CA LEU A 16 -24.29 10.61 -4.26
C LEU A 16 -22.94 11.28 -4.55
N LEU A 17 -22.41 11.14 -5.77
CA LEU A 17 -21.18 11.83 -6.19
C LEU A 17 -21.32 13.34 -6.05
N GLN A 18 -22.50 13.92 -6.26
CA GLN A 18 -22.77 15.36 -6.08
C GLN A 18 -22.61 15.83 -4.62
N GLN A 19 -22.80 14.92 -3.65
CA GLN A 19 -22.71 15.21 -2.21
C GLN A 19 -21.28 15.14 -1.68
N ILE A 20 -20.34 14.59 -2.46
CA ILE A 20 -18.92 14.57 -2.10
C ILE A 20 -18.32 15.97 -2.28
N ASP A 21 -17.52 16.41 -1.31
CA ASP A 21 -16.82 17.69 -1.39
C ASP A 21 -15.82 17.69 -2.55
N PRO A 22 -15.77 18.75 -3.38
CA PRO A 22 -14.80 18.84 -4.47
C PRO A 22 -13.36 18.74 -3.96
N GLY A 23 -12.51 18.00 -4.67
CA GLY A 23 -11.09 17.86 -4.30
C GLY A 23 -10.84 17.19 -2.94
N SER A 24 -11.72 16.30 -2.49
CA SER A 24 -11.59 15.60 -1.20
C SER A 24 -11.06 14.16 -1.32
N ILE A 25 -11.12 13.57 -2.52
CA ILE A 25 -10.76 12.17 -2.78
C ILE A 25 -9.35 12.06 -3.40
N ASP A 26 -8.58 11.07 -2.95
CA ASP A 26 -7.21 10.82 -3.43
C ASP A 26 -7.17 9.83 -4.60
N LEU A 27 -7.98 8.77 -4.51
CA LEU A 27 -8.04 7.69 -5.49
C LEU A 27 -9.50 7.30 -5.74
N VAL A 28 -9.90 7.19 -7.00
CA VAL A 28 -11.16 6.54 -7.40
C VAL A 28 -10.82 5.26 -8.16
N PHE A 29 -11.48 4.16 -7.80
CA PHE A 29 -11.53 2.97 -8.64
C PHE A 29 -12.99 2.72 -8.99
N ALA A 30 -13.32 2.69 -10.29
CA ALA A 30 -14.68 2.46 -10.78
C ALA A 30 -14.73 1.20 -11.63
N ASP A 31 -15.65 0.30 -11.29
CA ASP A 31 -16.03 -0.88 -12.06
C ASP A 31 -17.54 -0.79 -12.40
N PRO A 32 -17.93 0.10 -13.33
CA PRO A 32 -19.34 0.30 -13.68
C PRO A 32 -19.94 -0.95 -14.32
N PRO A 33 -21.28 -1.05 -14.43
CA PRO A 33 -21.93 -2.00 -15.33
C PRO A 33 -21.42 -1.83 -16.77
N PHE A 34 -21.13 -2.94 -17.46
CA PHE A 34 -20.49 -2.92 -18.79
C PHE A 34 -21.49 -2.78 -19.95
N ASN A 35 -22.80 -2.71 -19.66
CA ASN A 35 -23.87 -2.68 -20.65
C ASN A 35 -23.86 -3.91 -21.58
N ILE A 36 -23.68 -5.09 -20.98
CA ILE A 36 -23.58 -6.39 -21.68
C ILE A 36 -24.78 -7.30 -21.38
N GLY A 37 -25.80 -6.77 -20.70
CA GLY A 37 -26.97 -7.54 -20.27
C GLY A 37 -26.71 -8.46 -19.08
N TYR A 38 -25.79 -8.08 -18.19
CA TYR A 38 -25.61 -8.81 -16.93
C TYR A 38 -26.82 -8.60 -16.01
N GLU A 39 -27.28 -9.68 -15.36
CA GLU A 39 -28.43 -9.64 -14.44
C GLU A 39 -28.01 -9.15 -13.05
N TYR A 40 -28.21 -7.85 -12.79
CA TYR A 40 -28.17 -7.29 -11.44
C TYR A 40 -29.54 -7.39 -10.77
N ASP A 41 -29.57 -7.24 -9.44
CA ASP A 41 -30.79 -7.29 -8.65
C ASP A 41 -31.69 -6.07 -8.83
N VAL A 42 -31.11 -4.88 -8.97
CA VAL A 42 -31.85 -3.60 -9.06
C VAL A 42 -31.47 -2.73 -10.26
N TYR A 43 -30.49 -3.13 -11.07
CA TYR A 43 -30.01 -2.37 -12.23
C TYR A 43 -30.23 -3.12 -13.54
N ASP A 44 -30.72 -2.41 -14.55
CA ASP A 44 -30.92 -2.92 -15.90
C ASP A 44 -29.70 -2.57 -16.78
N ASP A 45 -28.89 -3.59 -17.09
CA ASP A 45 -27.63 -3.51 -17.84
C ASP A 45 -27.82 -3.60 -19.36
N VAL A 46 -29.03 -3.31 -19.86
CA VAL A 46 -29.31 -3.18 -21.29
C VAL A 46 -29.88 -1.79 -21.58
N LYS A 47 -28.98 -0.84 -21.85
CA LYS A 47 -29.31 0.53 -22.20
C LYS A 47 -28.99 0.83 -23.65
N ALA A 48 -29.77 1.75 -24.24
CA ALA A 48 -29.40 2.33 -25.52
C ALA A 48 -28.05 3.04 -25.39
N SER A 49 -27.22 2.95 -26.43
CA SER A 49 -25.82 3.37 -26.36
C SER A 49 -25.65 4.84 -25.93
N GLU A 50 -26.48 5.75 -26.43
CA GLU A 50 -26.40 7.17 -26.06
C GLU A 50 -26.82 7.40 -24.60
N ASP A 51 -27.84 6.70 -24.12
CA ASP A 51 -28.29 6.80 -22.72
C ASP A 51 -27.20 6.30 -21.78
N TYR A 52 -26.55 5.17 -22.12
CA TYR A 52 -25.44 4.62 -21.35
C TYR A 52 -24.24 5.58 -21.32
N LEU A 53 -23.85 6.15 -22.47
CA LEU A 53 -22.74 7.08 -22.55
C LEU A 53 -23.03 8.41 -21.84
N SER A 54 -24.27 8.90 -21.93
CA SER A 54 -24.73 10.11 -21.21
C SER A 54 -24.69 9.92 -19.69
N TRP A 55 -25.16 8.77 -19.21
CA TRP A 55 -25.03 8.38 -17.81
C TRP A 55 -23.55 8.26 -17.40
N CYS A 56 -22.71 7.66 -18.26
CA CYS A 56 -21.29 7.53 -17.99
C CYS A 56 -20.56 8.87 -17.87
N ARG A 57 -20.85 9.80 -18.78
CA ARG A 57 -20.33 11.16 -18.73
C ARG A 57 -20.65 11.82 -17.39
N SER A 58 -21.88 11.66 -16.90
CA SER A 58 -22.36 12.28 -15.66
C SER A 58 -21.57 11.82 -14.43
N TRP A 59 -21.35 10.50 -14.26
CA TRP A 59 -20.56 10.02 -13.11
C TRP A 59 -19.06 10.27 -13.28
N ILE A 60 -18.52 10.25 -14.51
CA ILE A 60 -17.10 10.59 -14.79
C ILE A 60 -16.81 12.04 -14.40
N GLU A 61 -17.71 12.98 -14.72
CA GLU A 61 -17.61 14.39 -14.32
C GLU A 61 -17.70 14.54 -12.79
N GLY A 62 -18.60 13.79 -12.15
CA GLY A 62 -18.68 13.71 -10.68
C GLY A 62 -17.37 13.25 -10.04
N VAL A 63 -16.73 12.22 -10.62
CA VAL A 63 -15.42 11.70 -10.21
C VAL A 63 -14.32 12.75 -10.41
N PHE A 64 -14.30 13.44 -11.55
CA PHE A 64 -13.32 14.52 -11.81
C PHE A 64 -13.42 15.66 -10.78
N ARG A 65 -14.64 16.04 -10.39
CA ARG A 65 -14.90 17.05 -9.36
C ARG A 65 -14.45 16.59 -7.98
N ALA A 66 -14.77 15.35 -7.59
CA ALA A 66 -14.44 14.80 -6.27
C ALA A 66 -12.93 14.62 -6.05
N LEU A 67 -12.18 14.30 -7.11
CA LEU A 67 -10.74 14.07 -7.03
C LEU A 67 -9.91 15.33 -6.74
N LYS A 68 -8.94 15.21 -5.83
CA LYS A 68 -7.87 16.18 -5.61
C LYS A 68 -7.08 16.44 -6.88
N ALA A 69 -6.41 17.59 -6.95
CA ALA A 69 -5.59 17.97 -8.12
C ALA A 69 -4.50 16.92 -8.45
N ASN A 70 -3.93 16.28 -7.43
CA ASN A 70 -2.94 15.20 -7.55
C ASN A 70 -3.55 13.79 -7.49
N GLY A 71 -4.87 13.67 -7.51
CA GLY A 71 -5.59 12.41 -7.39
C GLY A 71 -5.58 11.58 -8.66
N THR A 72 -5.87 10.29 -8.50
CA THR A 72 -5.86 9.29 -9.59
C THR A 72 -7.22 8.64 -9.77
N PHE A 73 -7.62 8.39 -11.01
CA PHE A 73 -8.85 7.67 -11.36
C PHE A 73 -8.49 6.39 -12.14
N TRP A 74 -8.97 5.26 -11.66
CA TRP A 74 -8.91 3.98 -12.36
C TRP A 74 -10.30 3.55 -12.82
N LEU A 75 -10.42 3.12 -14.07
CA LEU A 75 -11.65 2.64 -14.67
C LEU A 75 -11.47 1.24 -15.24
N ALA A 76 -12.29 0.30 -14.80
CA ALA A 76 -12.45 -1.02 -15.41
C ALA A 76 -13.61 -1.02 -16.42
N ILE A 77 -13.43 -1.63 -17.58
CA ILE A 77 -14.48 -1.79 -18.60
C ILE A 77 -14.20 -2.95 -19.55
N GLY A 78 -15.26 -3.56 -20.09
CA GLY A 78 -15.20 -4.52 -21.21
C GLY A 78 -14.86 -3.86 -22.55
N ASP A 79 -14.77 -4.67 -23.62
CA ASP A 79 -14.32 -4.17 -24.93
C ASP A 79 -15.33 -3.19 -25.58
N GLU A 80 -16.62 -3.33 -25.28
CA GLU A 80 -17.74 -2.64 -25.95
C GLU A 80 -17.61 -1.11 -25.92
N TYR A 81 -17.17 -0.58 -24.78
CA TYR A 81 -17.17 0.86 -24.49
C TYR A 81 -15.80 1.37 -24.04
N ALA A 82 -14.74 0.58 -24.21
CA ALA A 82 -13.40 0.94 -23.75
C ALA A 82 -12.88 2.22 -24.42
N ALA A 83 -13.06 2.35 -25.73
CA ALA A 83 -12.60 3.52 -26.47
C ALA A 83 -13.44 4.77 -26.10
N GLU A 84 -14.75 4.60 -26.01
CA GLU A 84 -15.74 5.62 -25.73
C GLU A 84 -15.53 6.20 -24.34
N LEU A 85 -15.47 5.36 -23.29
CA LEU A 85 -15.25 5.83 -21.92
C LEU A 85 -13.87 6.47 -21.74
N LYS A 86 -12.86 6.02 -22.48
CA LYS A 86 -11.56 6.71 -22.50
C LYS A 86 -11.70 8.13 -23.07
N ILE A 87 -12.44 8.30 -24.16
CA ILE A 87 -12.69 9.61 -24.76
C ILE A 87 -13.51 10.49 -23.82
N GLU A 88 -14.57 9.96 -23.20
CA GLU A 88 -15.40 10.71 -22.25
C GLU A 88 -14.60 11.14 -21.02
N ALA A 89 -13.74 10.29 -20.46
CA ALA A 89 -12.82 10.68 -19.40
C ALA A 89 -11.86 11.81 -19.82
N GLN A 90 -11.33 11.76 -21.05
CA GLN A 90 -10.48 12.83 -21.58
C GLN A 90 -11.26 14.13 -21.80
N ARG A 91 -12.52 14.07 -22.22
CA ARG A 91 -13.42 15.23 -22.37
C ARG A 91 -13.72 15.89 -21.02
N ALA A 92 -13.89 15.09 -19.96
CA ALA A 92 -14.04 15.60 -18.59
C ALA A 92 -12.76 16.27 -18.04
N GLY A 93 -11.62 16.13 -18.74
CA GLY A 93 -10.35 16.78 -18.38
C GLY A 93 -9.26 15.84 -17.87
N PHE A 94 -9.50 14.52 -17.82
CA PHE A 94 -8.48 13.57 -17.41
C PHE A 94 -7.39 13.36 -18.47
N HIS A 95 -6.23 12.92 -18.00
CA HIS A 95 -5.13 12.45 -18.82
C HIS A 95 -4.88 10.96 -18.61
N CYS A 96 -5.02 10.17 -19.68
CA CYS A 96 -4.70 8.74 -19.65
C CYS A 96 -3.17 8.56 -19.54
N ARG A 97 -2.71 7.99 -18.43
CA ARG A 97 -1.30 7.64 -18.20
C ARG A 97 -0.97 6.27 -18.73
N SER A 98 -1.89 5.32 -18.59
CA SER A 98 -1.70 3.95 -19.02
C SER A 98 -3.04 3.33 -19.37
N TRP A 99 -3.07 2.60 -20.48
CA TRP A 99 -4.10 1.62 -20.78
C TRP A 99 -3.51 0.26 -20.42
N VAL A 100 -4.00 -0.28 -19.32
CA VAL A 100 -3.60 -1.59 -18.82
C VAL A 100 -4.57 -2.64 -19.33
N ILE A 101 -4.02 -3.76 -19.80
CA ILE A 101 -4.79 -4.94 -20.20
C ILE A 101 -4.67 -5.97 -19.09
N TRP A 102 -5.78 -6.27 -18.43
CA TRP A 102 -5.85 -7.37 -17.47
C TRP A 102 -6.39 -8.61 -18.18
N TYR A 103 -5.50 -9.56 -18.47
CA TYR A 103 -5.83 -10.83 -19.12
C TYR A 103 -6.07 -11.95 -18.10
N TYR A 104 -7.07 -12.77 -18.36
CA TYR A 104 -7.42 -13.96 -17.60
C TYR A 104 -7.78 -15.12 -18.53
N THR A 105 -7.49 -16.35 -18.10
CA THR A 105 -7.60 -17.56 -18.95
C THR A 105 -9.02 -18.06 -19.17
N PHE A 106 -9.99 -17.55 -18.40
CA PHE A 106 -11.40 -17.96 -18.49
C PHE A 106 -12.19 -16.96 -19.35
N GLY A 107 -12.25 -17.22 -20.66
CA GLY A 107 -13.02 -16.46 -21.63
C GLY A 107 -14.26 -17.21 -22.11
N VAL A 108 -15.27 -16.49 -22.58
CA VAL A 108 -16.42 -17.10 -23.28
C VAL A 108 -15.92 -17.67 -24.61
N ASN A 109 -16.33 -18.90 -24.94
CA ASN A 109 -16.02 -19.49 -26.24
C ASN A 109 -16.72 -18.68 -27.35
N CYS A 110 -15.97 -18.21 -28.33
CA CYS A 110 -16.48 -17.41 -29.43
C CYS A 110 -16.43 -18.23 -30.72
N VAL A 111 -17.53 -18.26 -31.47
CA VAL A 111 -17.62 -19.02 -32.73
C VAL A 111 -17.18 -18.18 -33.93
N ASN A 112 -17.45 -16.86 -33.90
CA ASN A 112 -17.21 -15.93 -35.00
C ASN A 112 -16.14 -14.86 -34.68
N GLY A 113 -15.21 -15.16 -33.78
CA GLY A 113 -14.16 -14.23 -33.36
C GLY A 113 -13.19 -14.80 -32.33
N PHE A 114 -12.18 -14.02 -31.95
CA PHE A 114 -11.24 -14.41 -30.88
C PHE A 114 -11.93 -14.41 -29.52
N SER A 115 -11.58 -15.37 -28.67
CA SER A 115 -12.08 -15.45 -27.30
C SER A 115 -11.77 -14.19 -26.50
N ARG A 116 -12.79 -13.70 -25.78
CA ARG A 116 -12.69 -12.50 -24.95
C ARG A 116 -12.21 -12.88 -23.57
N SER A 117 -10.92 -12.64 -23.34
CA SER A 117 -10.16 -13.13 -22.18
C SER A 117 -9.45 -12.01 -21.44
N HIS A 118 -9.97 -10.78 -21.51
CA HIS A 118 -9.36 -9.64 -20.84
C HIS A 118 -10.38 -8.55 -20.48
N THR A 119 -9.95 -7.66 -19.58
CA THR A 119 -10.64 -6.42 -19.20
C THR A 119 -9.67 -5.25 -19.38
N HIS A 120 -10.20 -4.09 -19.76
CA HIS A 120 -9.43 -2.86 -19.86
C HIS A 120 -9.42 -2.12 -18.52
N LEU A 121 -8.23 -1.72 -18.09
CA LEU A 121 -8.02 -0.89 -16.91
C LEU A 121 -7.35 0.41 -17.34
N PHE A 122 -8.09 1.52 -17.31
CA PHE A 122 -7.53 2.83 -17.62
C PHE A 122 -7.03 3.51 -16.35
N HIS A 123 -5.80 4.00 -16.42
CA HIS A 123 -5.17 4.82 -15.38
C HIS A 123 -5.19 6.28 -15.81
N PHE A 124 -6.05 7.07 -15.20
CA PHE A 124 -6.25 8.50 -15.45
C PHE A 124 -5.74 9.37 -14.30
N VAL A 125 -5.24 10.56 -14.64
CA VAL A 125 -4.81 11.57 -13.67
C VAL A 125 -5.32 12.96 -14.07
N LYS A 126 -5.47 13.87 -13.12
CA LYS A 126 -5.83 15.27 -13.41
C LYS A 126 -4.64 16.09 -13.91
N ASP A 127 -3.46 15.89 -13.32
CA ASP A 127 -2.22 16.57 -13.72
C ASP A 127 -1.18 15.53 -14.21
N LYS A 128 -0.60 15.76 -15.39
CA LYS A 128 0.38 14.83 -16.00
C LYS A 128 1.72 14.76 -15.27
N SER A 129 2.02 15.78 -14.47
CA SER A 129 3.31 16.01 -13.81
C SER A 129 3.23 15.87 -12.29
N ASN A 130 2.08 16.18 -11.71
CA ASN A 130 1.86 16.17 -10.27
C ASN A 130 0.69 15.25 -9.87
N PHE A 131 0.97 13.97 -9.66
CA PHE A 131 -0.02 12.99 -9.22
C PHE A 131 0.61 11.95 -8.29
N THR A 132 -0.19 11.35 -7.42
CA THR A 132 0.27 10.29 -6.52
C THR A 132 0.61 9.04 -7.32
N PHE A 133 1.90 8.72 -7.39
CA PHE A 133 2.39 7.47 -7.96
C PHE A 133 3.57 6.93 -7.16
N ASN A 134 3.31 5.89 -6.37
CA ASN A 134 4.25 5.31 -5.41
C ASN A 134 5.29 4.41 -6.08
N ARG A 135 5.99 4.97 -7.08
CA ARG A 135 6.98 4.26 -7.88
C ARG A 135 8.11 3.62 -7.06
N LEU A 136 8.31 3.99 -5.80
CA LEU A 136 9.33 3.41 -4.91
C LEU A 136 8.77 2.33 -3.96
N ASN A 137 7.46 2.06 -4.00
CA ASN A 137 6.87 1.00 -3.19
C ASN A 137 7.37 -0.36 -3.69
N PRO A 138 8.09 -1.14 -2.84
CA PRO A 138 8.63 -2.43 -3.26
C PRO A 138 7.54 -3.47 -3.57
N GLN A 139 6.31 -3.31 -3.04
CA GLN A 139 5.18 -4.19 -3.34
C GLN A 139 4.71 -4.09 -4.79
N ILE A 140 5.02 -3.00 -5.50
CA ILE A 140 4.65 -2.81 -6.91
C ILE A 140 5.86 -2.87 -7.85
N ARG A 141 6.99 -3.40 -7.38
CA ARG A 141 8.22 -3.53 -8.17
C ARG A 141 8.62 -4.99 -8.33
N ILE A 142 9.15 -5.29 -9.51
CA ILE A 142 9.70 -6.61 -9.82
C ILE A 142 11.17 -6.47 -10.16
N LYS A 143 12.01 -7.40 -9.72
CA LYS A 143 13.37 -7.50 -10.26
C LYS A 143 13.31 -7.80 -11.76
N SER A 144 13.92 -6.93 -12.56
CA SER A 144 13.97 -7.07 -14.01
C SER A 144 14.88 -8.20 -14.48
N ALA A 145 14.67 -8.72 -15.68
CA ALA A 145 15.60 -9.64 -16.34
C ALA A 145 17.02 -9.06 -16.47
N ARG A 146 17.14 -7.72 -16.60
CA ARG A 146 18.44 -7.03 -16.55
C ARG A 146 19.19 -7.22 -15.24
N GLN A 147 18.47 -7.32 -14.12
CA GLN A 147 19.05 -7.63 -12.82
C GLN A 147 19.35 -9.12 -12.66
N LEU A 148 18.41 -9.97 -13.08
CA LEU A 148 18.44 -11.40 -12.77
C LEU A 148 19.29 -12.22 -13.75
N VAL A 149 19.27 -11.86 -15.03
CA VAL A 149 19.89 -12.63 -16.11
C VAL A 149 21.14 -11.93 -16.64
N TYR A 150 21.07 -10.62 -16.88
CA TYR A 150 22.13 -9.90 -17.60
C TYR A 150 23.17 -9.22 -16.70
N ALA A 151 22.94 -9.15 -15.39
CA ALA A 151 23.80 -8.42 -14.44
C ALA A 151 24.18 -7.00 -14.92
N ASP A 152 23.24 -6.31 -15.59
CA ASP A 152 23.47 -5.01 -16.22
C ASP A 152 23.51 -3.91 -15.14
N ASN A 153 24.61 -3.17 -15.07
CA ASN A 153 24.80 -2.09 -14.08
C ASN A 153 23.80 -0.94 -14.24
N ARG A 154 23.15 -0.80 -15.40
CA ARG A 154 22.09 0.18 -15.65
C ARG A 154 20.74 -0.25 -15.04
N ALA A 155 20.64 -1.49 -14.58
CA ALA A 155 19.41 -1.98 -14.00
C ALA A 155 19.16 -1.31 -12.65
N ASN A 156 17.93 -0.83 -12.44
CA ASN A 156 17.58 -0.18 -11.19
C ASN A 156 17.61 -1.21 -10.05
N PRO A 157 18.41 -1.01 -8.99
CA PRO A 157 18.57 -1.99 -7.91
C PRO A 157 17.27 -2.29 -7.17
N ASN A 158 16.30 -1.37 -7.18
CA ASN A 158 15.00 -1.54 -6.55
C ASN A 158 13.99 -2.32 -7.42
N GLY A 159 14.38 -2.78 -8.61
CA GLY A 159 13.47 -3.43 -9.58
C GLY A 159 13.03 -2.49 -10.70
N ARG A 160 12.11 -2.95 -11.55
CA ARG A 160 11.34 -2.17 -12.53
C ARG A 160 9.88 -2.06 -12.08
N LEU A 161 9.15 -1.12 -12.67
CA LEU A 161 7.70 -1.05 -12.56
C LEU A 161 7.05 -2.15 -13.43
N PRO A 162 5.80 -2.56 -13.12
CA PRO A 162 5.01 -3.45 -13.94
C PRO A 162 4.90 -3.00 -15.39
N ASP A 163 4.77 -3.96 -16.30
CA ASP A 163 4.25 -3.67 -17.64
C ASP A 163 2.76 -3.34 -17.57
N ASN A 164 2.24 -2.75 -18.65
CA ASN A 164 0.81 -2.46 -18.79
C ASN A 164 -0.01 -3.66 -19.30
N THR A 165 0.56 -4.87 -19.26
CA THR A 165 -0.18 -6.12 -19.52
C THR A 165 -0.06 -7.01 -18.29
N TRP A 166 -1.18 -7.25 -17.61
CA TRP A 166 -1.27 -8.03 -16.39
C TRP A 166 -1.93 -9.36 -16.73
N ILE A 167 -1.19 -10.47 -16.76
CA ILE A 167 -1.71 -11.79 -17.20
C ILE A 167 -1.54 -12.90 -16.16
N ILE A 168 -2.39 -13.92 -16.24
CA ILE A 168 -2.21 -15.20 -15.53
C ILE A 168 -1.02 -15.99 -16.07
N ARG A 169 -0.31 -16.74 -15.19
CA ARG A 169 0.98 -17.40 -15.49
C ARG A 169 0.82 -18.67 -16.36
N PRO A 170 1.88 -19.04 -17.11
CA PRO A 170 2.03 -20.34 -17.79
C PRO A 170 1.95 -21.59 -16.90
N GLN A 171 2.04 -21.44 -15.57
CA GLN A 171 1.91 -22.55 -14.61
C GLN A 171 0.52 -23.20 -14.66
N ASP A 172 -0.48 -22.42 -15.13
CA ASP A 172 -1.86 -22.85 -15.32
C ASP A 172 -2.13 -23.31 -16.78
N ALA A 173 -1.13 -23.24 -17.68
CA ALA A 173 -1.21 -23.68 -19.09
C ALA A 173 0.20 -24.04 -19.67
N PRO A 174 0.85 -25.10 -19.16
CA PRO A 174 2.28 -25.37 -19.40
C PRO A 174 2.64 -25.77 -20.84
N LEU A 175 1.66 -26.07 -21.70
CA LEU A 175 1.88 -26.57 -23.06
C LEU A 175 1.88 -25.48 -24.14
N SER A 176 1.56 -24.21 -23.81
CA SER A 176 1.33 -23.16 -24.82
C SER A 176 2.25 -21.94 -24.76
N PHE A 177 3.02 -21.74 -23.68
CA PHE A 177 3.92 -20.58 -23.55
C PHE A 177 5.26 -20.97 -22.88
N SER A 178 6.38 -20.47 -23.42
CA SER A 178 7.72 -20.79 -22.90
C SER A 178 8.03 -20.05 -21.59
N PRO A 179 8.97 -20.56 -20.76
CA PRO A 179 9.39 -19.98 -19.47
C PRO A 179 9.98 -18.55 -19.51
N ALA A 180 10.03 -17.91 -20.69
CA ALA A 180 10.72 -16.66 -20.94
C ALA A 180 9.83 -15.40 -20.95
N HIS A 181 8.59 -15.47 -20.43
CA HIS A 181 7.62 -14.37 -20.51
C HIS A 181 7.38 -13.67 -19.16
N ASP A 182 7.31 -12.34 -19.21
CA ASP A 182 7.39 -11.41 -18.08
C ASP A 182 6.01 -10.81 -17.75
N THR A 183 5.34 -11.31 -16.70
CA THR A 183 3.92 -11.01 -16.48
C THR A 183 3.41 -11.14 -15.04
N TRP A 184 2.34 -10.39 -14.71
CA TRP A 184 1.74 -10.34 -13.36
C TRP A 184 0.39 -11.04 -13.23
N TYR A 185 0.26 -11.87 -12.20
CA TYR A 185 -0.90 -12.72 -11.94
C TYR A 185 -2.09 -11.99 -11.30
N PHE A 186 -3.25 -12.02 -11.95
CA PHE A 186 -4.56 -11.85 -11.29
C PHE A 186 -5.58 -12.74 -12.01
N ALA A 187 -6.05 -13.79 -11.35
CA ALA A 187 -7.14 -14.59 -11.88
C ALA A 187 -8.48 -13.90 -11.64
N ARG A 188 -9.44 -14.05 -12.56
CA ARG A 188 -10.85 -13.70 -12.27
C ARG A 188 -11.30 -14.53 -11.06
N VAL A 189 -12.06 -13.91 -10.15
CA VAL A 189 -12.54 -14.60 -8.93
C VAL A 189 -13.58 -15.66 -9.31
N ALA A 190 -13.14 -16.92 -9.41
CA ALA A 190 -13.98 -18.05 -9.74
C ALA A 190 -14.76 -18.58 -8.51
N GLY A 191 -15.83 -19.34 -8.76
CA GLY A 191 -16.72 -19.87 -7.72
C GLY A 191 -16.04 -20.72 -6.63
N THR A 192 -14.90 -21.33 -6.94
CA THR A 192 -14.14 -22.21 -6.03
C THR A 192 -13.07 -21.46 -5.22
N PHE A 193 -12.85 -20.17 -5.47
CA PHE A 193 -11.77 -19.44 -4.85
C PHE A 193 -12.14 -19.04 -3.42
N LYS A 194 -11.18 -19.12 -2.49
CA LYS A 194 -11.40 -18.75 -1.08
C LYS A 194 -11.91 -17.32 -0.91
N GLU A 195 -11.46 -16.39 -1.77
CA GLU A 195 -11.86 -14.99 -1.72
C GLU A 195 -13.29 -14.74 -2.25
N ARG A 196 -13.92 -15.73 -2.90
CA ARG A 196 -15.25 -15.59 -3.51
C ARG A 196 -16.31 -15.48 -2.42
N GLU A 197 -17.07 -14.38 -2.43
CA GLU A 197 -18.16 -14.16 -1.48
C GLU A 197 -19.48 -14.84 -1.91
N GLY A 198 -19.66 -15.08 -3.21
CA GLY A 198 -20.79 -15.84 -3.76
C GLY A 198 -22.04 -15.01 -4.12
N PHE A 199 -22.25 -13.85 -3.49
CA PHE A 199 -23.44 -13.01 -3.71
C PHE A 199 -23.34 -12.03 -4.90
N HIS A 200 -22.15 -11.82 -5.47
CA HIS A 200 -21.93 -10.94 -6.62
C HIS A 200 -21.19 -11.70 -7.74
N GLY A 201 -21.74 -11.74 -8.96
CA GLY A 201 -21.22 -12.55 -10.06
C GLY A 201 -19.82 -12.12 -10.54
N CYS A 202 -19.55 -10.82 -10.55
CA CYS A 202 -18.34 -10.21 -11.09
C CYS A 202 -17.47 -9.58 -10.00
N GLN A 203 -17.09 -10.35 -8.97
CA GLN A 203 -16.20 -9.86 -7.92
C GLN A 203 -14.77 -9.60 -8.45
N MET A 204 -14.23 -8.40 -8.16
CA MET A 204 -12.85 -8.05 -8.47
C MET A 204 -11.86 -8.75 -7.51
N PRO A 205 -10.68 -9.21 -7.99
CA PRO A 205 -9.66 -9.85 -7.15
C PRO A 205 -9.01 -8.86 -6.19
N GLU A 206 -8.73 -9.27 -4.96
CA GLU A 206 -8.15 -8.34 -3.98
C GLU A 206 -6.73 -7.90 -4.34
N GLN A 207 -5.89 -8.80 -4.86
CA GLN A 207 -4.52 -8.44 -5.25
C GLN A 207 -4.49 -7.38 -6.37
N LEU A 208 -5.47 -7.43 -7.28
CA LEU A 208 -5.59 -6.45 -8.37
C LEU A 208 -5.77 -5.04 -7.81
N LEU A 209 -6.75 -4.89 -6.93
CA LEU A 209 -7.03 -3.63 -6.27
C LEU A 209 -5.91 -3.23 -5.31
N ALA A 210 -5.25 -4.19 -4.65
CA ALA A 210 -4.14 -3.89 -3.76
C ALA A 210 -2.98 -3.26 -4.53
N ARG A 211 -2.70 -3.72 -5.75
CA ARG A 211 -1.70 -3.09 -6.63
C ARG A 211 -2.10 -1.66 -7.00
N ILE A 212 -3.35 -1.46 -7.44
CA ILE A 212 -3.86 -0.14 -7.82
C ILE A 212 -3.79 0.83 -6.64
N ILE A 213 -4.30 0.43 -5.47
CA ILE A 213 -4.32 1.26 -4.25
C ILE A 213 -2.90 1.57 -3.79
N ARG A 214 -1.98 0.59 -3.78
CA ARG A 214 -0.57 0.81 -3.45
C ARG A 214 0.13 1.75 -4.43
N ALA A 215 -0.21 1.68 -5.72
CA ALA A 215 0.42 2.51 -6.74
C ALA A 215 -0.08 3.96 -6.68
N SER A 216 -1.35 4.18 -6.36
CA SER A 216 -2.04 5.45 -6.60
C SER A 216 -2.60 6.13 -5.35
N SER A 217 -2.27 5.65 -4.14
CA SER A 217 -2.65 6.29 -2.87
C SER A 217 -1.60 6.07 -1.79
N LEU A 218 -1.48 6.98 -0.84
CA LEU A 218 -0.67 6.86 0.38
C LEU A 218 -1.51 6.31 1.55
N PRO A 219 -0.88 5.81 2.63
CA PRO A 219 -1.60 5.49 3.84
C PRO A 219 -2.41 6.70 4.36
N CYS A 220 -3.61 6.42 4.88
CA CYS A 220 -4.62 7.40 5.30
C CYS A 220 -5.30 8.22 4.18
N ASP A 221 -4.91 8.06 2.92
CA ASP A 221 -5.66 8.66 1.80
C ASP A 221 -7.08 8.09 1.71
N THR A 222 -7.98 8.82 1.06
CA THR A 222 -9.37 8.40 0.85
C THR A 222 -9.55 7.78 -0.53
N VAL A 223 -9.98 6.51 -0.55
CA VAL A 223 -10.33 5.76 -1.77
C VAL A 223 -11.85 5.76 -1.97
N LEU A 224 -12.33 6.14 -3.14
CA LEU A 224 -13.75 6.09 -3.49
C LEU A 224 -14.01 4.98 -4.51
N ASP A 225 -15.07 4.22 -4.27
CA ASP A 225 -15.66 3.31 -5.24
C ASP A 225 -17.13 3.73 -5.51
N PRO A 226 -17.44 4.26 -6.71
CA PRO A 226 -18.81 4.63 -7.05
C PRO A 226 -19.71 3.44 -7.39
N PHE A 227 -19.17 2.22 -7.47
CA PHE A 227 -19.87 0.99 -7.85
C PHE A 227 -19.49 -0.15 -6.89
N GLY A 228 -20.00 -0.08 -5.66
CA GLY A 228 -19.55 -0.90 -4.52
C GLY A 228 -19.55 -2.41 -4.76
N GLY A 229 -20.55 -2.95 -5.47
CA GLY A 229 -20.65 -4.35 -5.91
C GLY A 229 -20.43 -5.35 -4.77
N SER A 230 -19.28 -6.04 -4.80
CA SER A 230 -18.88 -7.01 -3.75
C SER A 230 -18.13 -6.39 -2.56
N GLY A 231 -17.80 -5.11 -2.62
CA GLY A 231 -17.08 -4.36 -1.60
C GLY A 231 -15.56 -4.55 -1.61
N THR A 232 -14.98 -5.17 -2.64
CA THR A 232 -13.54 -5.49 -2.70
C THR A 232 -12.67 -4.24 -2.58
N THR A 233 -13.01 -3.13 -3.24
CA THR A 233 -12.23 -1.88 -3.15
C THR A 233 -12.16 -1.36 -1.72
N MET A 234 -13.29 -1.29 -1.03
CA MET A 234 -13.36 -0.83 0.37
C MET A 234 -12.62 -1.77 1.31
N CYS A 235 -12.78 -3.09 1.15
CA CYS A 235 -12.09 -4.08 1.96
C CYS A 235 -10.57 -3.95 1.80
N VAL A 236 -10.08 -3.89 0.56
CA VAL A 236 -8.64 -3.75 0.29
C VAL A 236 -8.11 -2.41 0.77
N ALA A 237 -8.85 -1.31 0.60
CA ALA A 237 -8.48 -0.01 1.14
C ALA A 237 -8.34 -0.07 2.67
N LYS A 238 -9.29 -0.69 3.39
CA LYS A 238 -9.23 -0.91 4.84
C LYS A 238 -8.03 -1.77 5.23
N LYS A 239 -7.82 -2.93 4.58
CA LYS A 239 -6.66 -3.82 4.80
C LYS A 239 -5.33 -3.08 4.65
N LEU A 240 -5.24 -2.14 3.70
CA LEU A 240 -4.05 -1.33 3.45
C LEU A 240 -3.97 -0.03 4.27
N GLY A 241 -4.88 0.21 5.21
CA GLY A 241 -4.87 1.40 6.07
C GLY A 241 -5.22 2.71 5.36
N ARG A 242 -6.03 2.64 4.30
CA ARG A 242 -6.67 3.81 3.67
C ARG A 242 -8.06 4.01 4.26
N ARG A 243 -8.54 5.25 4.18
CA ARG A 243 -9.95 5.55 4.36
C ARG A 243 -10.68 5.24 3.08
N TRP A 244 -11.98 4.99 3.16
CA TRP A 244 -12.75 4.63 1.97
C TRP A 244 -14.16 5.20 1.98
N ILE A 245 -14.75 5.40 0.81
CA ILE A 245 -16.16 5.71 0.62
C ILE A 245 -16.66 4.77 -0.47
N GLY A 246 -17.72 4.02 -0.21
CA GLY A 246 -18.38 3.21 -1.24
C GLY A 246 -19.77 3.74 -1.52
N LEU A 247 -20.18 3.72 -2.79
CA LEU A 247 -21.54 4.02 -3.22
C LEU A 247 -22.13 2.74 -3.81
N GLU A 248 -23.35 2.38 -3.42
CA GLU A 248 -23.99 1.16 -3.92
C GLU A 248 -25.50 1.38 -4.07
N LEU A 249 -26.05 0.96 -5.20
CA LEU A 249 -27.47 1.13 -5.50
C LEU A 249 -28.33 0.11 -4.74
N SER A 250 -27.88 -1.14 -4.69
CA SER A 250 -28.60 -2.24 -4.04
C SER A 250 -28.54 -2.15 -2.52
N SER A 251 -29.70 -2.10 -1.87
CA SER A 251 -29.80 -2.24 -0.41
C SER A 251 -29.28 -3.59 0.09
N GLU A 252 -29.40 -4.64 -0.74
CA GLU A 252 -28.98 -5.99 -0.36
C GLU A 252 -27.45 -6.10 -0.39
N TYR A 253 -26.81 -5.63 -1.46
CA TYR A 253 -25.34 -5.57 -1.54
C TYR A 253 -24.75 -4.67 -0.46
N VAL A 254 -25.38 -3.54 -0.13
CA VAL A 254 -24.95 -2.72 1.02
C VAL A 254 -24.86 -3.52 2.31
N LYS A 255 -25.83 -4.40 2.58
CA LYS A 255 -25.82 -5.26 3.78
C LYS A 255 -24.65 -6.24 3.74
N TYR A 256 -24.44 -6.94 2.63
CA TYR A 256 -23.34 -7.90 2.48
C TYR A 256 -21.96 -7.24 2.55
N ILE A 257 -21.82 -6.06 1.95
CA ILE A 257 -20.61 -5.24 2.02
C ILE A 257 -20.30 -4.87 3.47
N LYS A 258 -21.31 -4.43 4.25
CA LYS A 258 -21.14 -4.13 5.69
C LYS A 258 -20.65 -5.36 6.45
N ASP A 259 -21.31 -6.50 6.29
CA ASP A 259 -20.93 -7.75 6.97
C ASP A 259 -19.49 -8.18 6.63
N ARG A 260 -19.05 -7.98 5.38
CA ARG A 260 -17.68 -8.26 4.93
C ARG A 260 -16.67 -7.28 5.53
N LEU A 261 -17.02 -6.00 5.58
CA LEU A 261 -16.17 -4.94 6.14
C LEU A 261 -16.00 -5.06 7.66
N ASP A 262 -17.03 -5.49 8.38
CA ASP A 262 -16.98 -5.72 9.83
C ASP A 262 -15.99 -6.84 10.18
N LYS A 263 -15.82 -7.82 9.28
CA LYS A 263 -14.85 -8.92 9.38
C LYS A 263 -13.47 -8.59 8.82
N THR A 264 -13.28 -7.38 8.30
CA THR A 264 -12.03 -6.95 7.66
C THR A 264 -11.23 -6.07 8.59
N ASP A 265 -9.98 -6.43 8.88
CA ASP A 265 -9.09 -5.64 9.74
C ASP A 265 -7.99 -4.91 8.98
N ILE A 266 -7.54 -3.77 9.55
CA ILE A 266 -6.37 -3.05 9.04
C ILE A 266 -5.13 -3.94 9.19
N GLY A 267 -4.38 -4.11 8.11
CA GLY A 267 -3.19 -4.96 8.06
C GLY A 267 -3.49 -6.45 7.87
N GLN A 268 -4.75 -6.85 7.74
CA GLN A 268 -5.10 -8.21 7.33
C GLN A 268 -4.48 -8.54 5.97
N LYS A 269 -4.10 -9.81 5.78
CA LYS A 269 -3.50 -10.27 4.53
C LYS A 269 -4.49 -10.09 3.37
N ILE A 270 -3.97 -9.60 2.24
CA ILE A 270 -4.70 -9.54 0.97
C ILE A 270 -4.90 -10.98 0.47
N ASP A 271 -6.15 -11.34 0.15
CA ASP A 271 -6.48 -12.66 -0.37
C ASP A 271 -6.01 -12.83 -1.82
N GLY A 272 -5.80 -14.08 -2.25
CA GLY A 272 -5.18 -14.41 -3.53
C GLY A 272 -3.64 -14.60 -3.45
N PRO A 273 -3.01 -15.19 -4.48
CA PRO A 273 -1.58 -15.48 -4.47
C PRO A 273 -0.75 -14.19 -4.51
N GLU A 274 0.40 -14.21 -3.84
CA GLU A 274 1.28 -13.03 -3.76
C GLU A 274 1.87 -12.68 -5.14
N ASP A 275 2.10 -11.38 -5.33
CA ASP A 275 2.73 -10.83 -6.52
C ASP A 275 4.12 -11.46 -6.77
N PRO A 276 4.48 -11.80 -8.02
CA PRO A 276 5.81 -12.28 -8.35
C PRO A 276 6.86 -11.19 -8.08
N ILE A 277 7.87 -11.51 -7.27
CA ILE A 277 8.97 -10.59 -6.93
C ILE A 277 10.10 -10.59 -7.97
N GLU A 278 10.06 -11.52 -8.93
CA GLU A 278 11.09 -11.73 -9.95
C GLU A 278 10.47 -11.89 -11.35
N SER A 279 11.06 -11.23 -12.36
CA SER A 279 10.54 -11.21 -13.73
C SER A 279 11.15 -12.29 -14.64
N ALA A 280 12.12 -13.06 -14.12
CA ALA A 280 12.84 -14.10 -14.85
C ALA A 280 13.39 -15.15 -13.87
N PRO A 281 13.46 -16.44 -14.24
CA PRO A 281 14.11 -17.45 -13.42
C PRO A 281 15.62 -17.21 -13.33
N SER A 282 16.23 -17.57 -12.19
CA SER A 282 17.69 -17.55 -12.03
C SER A 282 18.36 -18.56 -12.96
N THR A 283 19.44 -18.18 -13.64
CA THR A 283 20.24 -19.12 -14.43
C THR A 283 21.15 -19.94 -13.53
N SER A 284 21.19 -21.26 -13.73
CA SER A 284 21.95 -22.22 -12.89
C SER A 284 23.48 -22.03 -12.92
N GLN A 285 23.99 -21.20 -13.84
CA GLN A 285 25.40 -20.79 -13.93
C GLN A 285 25.59 -19.26 -13.98
N GLY A 286 24.64 -18.49 -13.44
CA GLY A 286 24.80 -17.04 -13.32
C GLY A 286 26.00 -16.71 -12.41
N LYS A 287 26.99 -15.96 -12.95
CA LYS A 287 28.09 -15.44 -12.13
C LYS A 287 27.54 -14.46 -11.09
N GLN A 288 27.54 -14.83 -9.81
CA GLN A 288 27.33 -13.85 -8.74
C GLN A 288 28.53 -12.91 -8.69
N ARG A 289 28.27 -11.62 -8.89
CA ARG A 289 29.30 -10.59 -8.72
C ARG A 289 29.52 -10.40 -7.22
N CYS A 290 30.74 -10.65 -6.75
CA CYS A 290 31.16 -10.24 -5.42
C CYS A 290 31.10 -8.71 -5.39
N THR A 291 30.13 -8.12 -4.70
CA THR A 291 30.21 -6.72 -4.28
C THR A 291 31.29 -6.64 -3.22
N GLN A 292 32.54 -6.59 -3.66
CA GLN A 292 33.64 -6.15 -2.83
C GLN A 292 33.24 -4.77 -2.32
N LYS A 293 32.89 -4.68 -1.02
CA LYS A 293 32.68 -3.40 -0.36
C LYS A 293 34.02 -2.67 -0.44
N ASP A 294 34.09 -1.68 -1.31
CA ASP A 294 35.30 -0.90 -1.47
C ASP A 294 35.62 -0.23 -0.12
N SER A 295 36.80 -0.52 0.43
CA SER A 295 37.30 0.07 1.67
C SER A 295 37.29 1.60 1.59
N ASP A 296 37.44 2.16 0.39
CA ASP A 296 37.42 3.60 0.17
C ASP A 296 36.01 4.18 0.34
N THR A 297 34.96 3.44 -0.02
CA THR A 297 33.56 3.85 0.21
C THR A 297 33.23 3.85 1.70
N GLU A 298 33.67 2.82 2.44
CA GLU A 298 33.46 2.78 3.89
C GLU A 298 34.20 3.93 4.59
N ARG A 299 35.46 4.20 4.21
CA ARG A 299 36.23 5.33 4.73
C ARG A 299 35.54 6.66 4.43
N GLY A 300 35.08 6.86 3.19
CA GLY A 300 34.36 8.06 2.79
C GLY A 300 33.12 8.32 3.66
N VAL A 301 32.31 7.29 3.90
CA VAL A 301 31.12 7.40 4.75
C VAL A 301 31.46 7.73 6.20
N VAL A 302 32.53 7.14 6.76
CA VAL A 302 32.99 7.45 8.12
C VAL A 302 33.44 8.91 8.22
N GLU A 303 34.21 9.39 7.25
CA GLU A 303 34.68 10.78 7.23
C GLU A 303 33.53 11.77 7.06
N SER A 304 32.57 11.50 6.17
CA SER A 304 31.34 12.30 6.03
C SER A 304 30.54 12.36 7.32
N TYR A 305 30.43 11.24 8.04
CA TYR A 305 29.78 11.20 9.35
C TYR A 305 30.50 12.06 10.39
N LEU A 306 31.83 12.00 10.44
CA LEU A 306 32.62 12.80 11.37
C LEU A 306 32.50 14.31 11.09
N THR A 307 32.46 14.70 9.81
CA THR A 307 32.29 16.10 9.40
C THR A 307 30.88 16.61 9.67
N ALA A 308 29.85 15.88 9.24
CA ALA A 308 28.47 16.37 9.26
C ALA A 308 27.71 16.04 10.56
N GLY A 309 28.09 14.97 11.27
CA GLY A 309 27.35 14.48 12.43
C GLY A 309 27.44 15.36 13.68
N ALA A 310 28.24 16.43 13.66
CA ALA A 310 28.40 17.40 14.74
C ALA A 310 28.67 16.75 16.12
N GLY A 311 29.32 15.58 16.12
CA GLY A 311 29.61 14.80 17.33
C GLY A 311 28.46 13.96 17.88
N PHE A 312 27.26 14.01 17.29
CA PHE A 312 26.12 13.21 17.71
C PHE A 312 26.21 11.74 17.25
N PRO A 313 25.56 10.80 17.96
CA PRO A 313 25.49 9.40 17.52
C PRO A 313 24.78 9.24 16.17
N ALA A 314 25.17 8.24 15.39
CA ALA A 314 24.55 7.92 14.11
C ALA A 314 23.02 7.73 14.18
N ASP A 315 22.49 7.17 15.27
CA ASP A 315 21.04 7.02 15.46
C ASP A 315 20.31 8.38 15.48
N ILE A 316 20.95 9.41 16.04
CA ILE A 316 20.41 10.77 16.11
C ILE A 316 20.54 11.47 14.78
N LEU A 317 21.68 11.30 14.11
CA LEU A 317 21.86 11.81 12.77
C LEU A 317 20.75 11.30 11.84
N LEU A 318 20.34 10.03 11.94
CA LEU A 318 19.23 9.48 11.16
C LEU A 318 17.86 10.04 11.58
N CYS A 319 17.64 10.32 12.87
CA CYS A 319 16.39 10.88 13.36
C CYS A 319 16.24 12.38 13.10
N ASP A 320 17.34 13.12 13.03
CA ASP A 320 17.33 14.55 12.78
C ASP A 320 17.38 14.82 11.27
N ARG A 321 16.36 15.51 10.75
CA ARG A 321 16.24 15.77 9.31
C ARG A 321 17.39 16.63 8.78
N GLU A 322 17.80 17.65 9.53
CA GLU A 322 18.82 18.59 9.10
C GLU A 322 20.21 17.95 9.17
N LEU A 323 20.51 17.22 10.24
CA LEU A 323 21.78 16.48 10.34
C LEU A 323 21.90 15.41 9.25
N ASN A 324 20.80 14.70 8.92
CA ASN A 324 20.82 13.71 7.84
C ASN A 324 21.08 14.36 6.47
N GLN A 325 20.44 15.49 6.20
CA GLN A 325 20.65 16.23 4.95
C GLN A 325 22.09 16.74 4.84
N ALA A 326 22.68 17.24 5.93
CA ALA A 326 24.07 17.66 5.96
C ALA A 326 25.02 16.49 5.66
N PHE A 327 24.78 15.32 6.25
CA PHE A 327 25.56 14.10 5.96
C PHE A 327 25.45 13.65 4.50
N ILE A 328 24.24 13.67 3.93
CA ILE A 328 24.01 13.35 2.52
C ILE A 328 24.73 14.33 1.60
N ALA A 329 24.69 15.63 1.91
CA ALA A 329 25.39 16.66 1.14
C ALA A 329 26.92 16.45 1.18
N GLU A 330 27.46 16.07 2.34
CA GLU A 330 28.88 15.77 2.49
C GLU A 330 29.30 14.50 1.72
N CYS A 331 28.48 13.45 1.72
CA CYS A 331 28.73 12.26 0.91
C CYS A 331 28.77 12.59 -0.60
N ARG A 332 27.85 13.44 -1.07
CA ARG A 332 27.83 13.93 -2.46
C ARG A 332 29.06 14.75 -2.79
N LYS A 333 29.43 15.68 -1.91
CA LYS A 333 30.61 16.55 -2.07
C LYS A 333 31.90 15.75 -2.25
N ARG A 334 32.01 14.61 -1.56
CA ARG A 334 33.15 13.69 -1.63
C ARG A 334 33.10 12.72 -2.81
N GLY A 335 32.04 12.74 -3.62
CA GLY A 335 31.89 11.85 -4.77
C GLY A 335 31.77 10.38 -4.38
N ILE A 336 31.23 10.07 -3.19
CA ILE A 336 31.04 8.69 -2.75
C ILE A 336 29.98 8.04 -3.63
N ASP A 337 30.30 6.91 -4.24
CA ASP A 337 29.33 6.17 -5.04
C ASP A 337 28.12 5.71 -4.21
N GLY A 338 26.94 5.76 -4.82
CA GLY A 338 25.69 5.31 -4.22
C GLY A 338 24.62 6.40 -4.11
N ASN A 339 23.73 6.24 -3.15
CA ASN A 339 22.58 7.11 -2.94
C ASN A 339 22.34 7.32 -1.43
N PRO A 340 21.48 8.27 -1.03
CA PRO A 340 21.23 8.58 0.37
C PRO A 340 20.87 7.36 1.23
N TYR A 341 20.02 6.46 0.72
CA TYR A 341 19.66 5.24 1.44
C TYR A 341 20.87 4.34 1.69
N PHE A 342 21.69 4.13 0.66
CA PHE A 342 22.90 3.32 0.77
C PHE A 342 23.89 3.89 1.80
N TRP A 343 24.19 5.19 1.75
CA TRP A 343 25.13 5.81 2.70
C TRP A 343 24.63 5.76 4.14
N ASN A 344 23.34 6.09 4.36
CA ASN A 344 22.70 5.98 5.66
C ASN A 344 22.73 4.55 6.20
N ARG A 345 22.46 3.56 5.33
CA ARG A 345 22.47 2.14 5.71
C ARG A 345 23.87 1.64 6.03
N LEU A 346 24.87 2.05 5.25
CA LEU A 346 26.27 1.71 5.49
C LEU A 346 26.76 2.31 6.81
N MET A 347 26.47 3.58 7.07
CA MET A 347 26.77 4.23 8.35
C MET A 347 26.16 3.45 9.53
N LEU A 348 24.88 3.07 9.43
CA LEU A 348 24.20 2.29 10.47
C LEU A 348 24.84 0.90 10.67
N GLN A 349 25.26 0.23 9.60
CA GLN A 349 25.99 -1.04 9.67
C GLN A 349 27.35 -0.89 10.35
N LEU A 350 28.12 0.14 10.00
CA LEU A 350 29.42 0.46 10.61
C LEU A 350 29.25 0.74 12.11
N ARG A 351 28.19 1.45 12.51
CA ARG A 351 27.85 1.66 13.92
C ARG A 351 27.52 0.35 14.63
N LYS A 352 26.68 -0.51 14.04
CA LYS A 352 26.29 -1.81 14.63
C LYS A 352 27.48 -2.77 14.77
N SER A 353 28.45 -2.69 13.86
CA SER A 353 29.71 -3.46 13.89
C SER A 353 30.81 -2.82 14.72
N LYS A 354 30.54 -1.70 15.42
CA LYS A 354 31.53 -0.94 16.23
C LYS A 354 32.72 -0.41 15.43
N ARG A 355 32.56 -0.23 14.12
CA ARG A 355 33.58 0.34 13.20
C ARG A 355 33.40 1.84 12.97
N LEU A 356 32.33 2.43 13.50
CA LEU A 356 32.13 3.87 13.52
C LEU A 356 32.76 4.47 14.80
N PRO A 357 33.47 5.61 14.72
CA PRO A 357 34.01 6.28 15.89
C PRO A 357 32.94 6.60 16.95
N LYS A 358 33.34 6.61 18.23
CA LYS A 358 32.44 6.99 19.33
C LYS A 358 32.01 8.45 19.18
N SER A 359 30.73 8.72 19.45
CA SER A 359 30.20 10.09 19.47
C SER A 359 30.82 10.90 20.62
N THR A 360 31.12 12.18 20.37
CA THR A 360 31.64 13.11 21.37
C THR A 360 30.53 13.81 22.16
N ARG A 361 29.30 13.83 21.62
CA ARG A 361 28.09 14.31 22.30
C ARG A 361 27.25 13.13 22.76
N SER A 362 26.69 13.25 23.95
CA SER A 362 25.58 12.43 24.40
C SER A 362 24.27 13.10 24.03
N VAL A 363 23.23 12.30 23.90
CA VAL A 363 21.86 12.78 23.75
C VAL A 363 21.30 12.89 25.15
N PRO A 364 20.60 13.98 25.51
CA PRO A 364 19.80 13.99 26.73
C PRO A 364 18.88 12.77 26.71
N GLU A 365 18.94 11.96 27.76
CA GLU A 365 18.04 10.83 27.90
C GLU A 365 16.62 11.38 28.02
N ILE A 366 15.83 11.21 26.98
CA ILE A 366 14.42 11.58 27.00
C ILE A 366 13.71 10.50 27.82
N LYS A 367 13.17 10.89 28.97
CA LYS A 367 12.49 9.94 29.84
C LYS A 367 11.24 9.38 29.15
N ALA A 368 10.83 8.17 29.51
CA ALA A 368 9.71 7.50 28.86
C ALA A 368 8.43 8.35 28.89
N GLU A 369 8.19 9.08 29.97
CA GLU A 369 7.04 9.96 30.17
C GLU A 369 7.04 11.14 29.19
N GLN A 370 8.23 11.63 28.81
CA GLN A 370 8.39 12.71 27.84
C GLN A 370 8.24 12.23 26.38
N MET A 371 8.40 10.92 26.14
CA MET A 371 8.24 10.32 24.81
C MET A 371 6.82 9.82 24.56
N ASP A 372 6.03 9.62 25.60
CA ASP A 372 4.69 9.02 25.48
C ASP A 372 3.77 9.85 24.57
N GLN A 373 3.87 11.18 24.67
CA GLN A 373 3.18 12.13 23.83
C GLN A 373 3.41 11.91 22.32
N PHE A 374 4.57 11.36 21.93
CA PHE A 374 4.93 11.09 20.53
C PHE A 374 4.90 9.59 20.20
N GLY A 375 4.90 8.71 21.22
CA GLY A 375 5.04 7.27 21.08
C GLY A 375 3.91 6.65 20.28
N TYR A 376 2.66 7.00 20.62
CA TYR A 376 1.46 6.52 19.91
C TYR A 376 1.52 6.84 18.41
N ALA A 377 1.68 8.12 18.06
CA ALA A 377 1.72 8.56 16.67
C ALA A 377 2.89 7.94 15.89
N SER A 378 4.04 7.80 16.53
CA SER A 378 5.22 7.15 15.95
C SER A 378 4.99 5.67 15.69
N GLU A 379 4.31 4.97 16.60
CA GLU A 379 3.95 3.57 16.41
C GLU A 379 2.97 3.40 15.27
N VAL A 380 1.90 4.20 15.22
CA VAL A 380 0.91 4.17 14.12
C VAL A 380 1.59 4.43 12.77
N ALA A 381 2.41 5.48 12.66
CA ALA A 381 3.15 5.79 11.43
C ALA A 381 4.08 4.65 11.01
N TRP A 382 4.82 4.06 11.96
CA TRP A 382 5.67 2.91 11.68
C TRP A 382 4.85 1.71 11.18
N ARG A 383 3.71 1.40 11.81
CA ARG A 383 2.84 0.28 11.43
C ARG A 383 2.23 0.45 10.05
N LEU A 384 1.73 1.64 9.73
CA LEU A 384 1.17 1.93 8.41
C LEU A 384 2.20 1.77 7.29
N LEU A 385 3.42 2.29 7.50
CA LEU A 385 4.51 2.10 6.54
C LEU A 385 4.97 0.64 6.43
N ALA A 386 4.93 -0.10 7.52
CA ALA A 386 5.26 -1.52 7.52
C ALA A 386 4.21 -2.35 6.77
N ILE A 387 2.92 -2.05 6.94
CA ILE A 387 1.81 -2.72 6.23
C ILE A 387 1.94 -2.47 4.72
N ASP A 388 2.12 -1.22 4.32
CA ASP A 388 2.00 -0.84 2.92
C ASP A 388 3.27 -1.06 2.10
N PHE A 389 4.43 -0.78 2.70
CA PHE A 389 5.72 -0.80 2.00
C PHE A 389 6.65 -1.95 2.44
N ARG A 390 6.23 -2.80 3.41
CA ARG A 390 7.06 -3.84 4.05
C ARG A 390 8.43 -3.31 4.52
N LYS A 391 8.47 -2.07 5.05
CA LYS A 391 9.71 -1.44 5.51
C LYS A 391 9.94 -1.65 7.01
N THR A 392 11.18 -1.96 7.38
CA THR A 392 11.59 -1.94 8.79
C THR A 392 11.84 -0.50 9.25
N LEU A 393 11.89 -0.26 10.57
CA LEU A 393 12.23 1.08 11.08
C LEU A 393 13.60 1.55 10.58
N ASP A 394 14.58 0.66 10.43
CA ASP A 394 15.88 1.03 9.87
C ASP A 394 15.76 1.39 8.38
N ASP A 395 14.86 0.76 7.62
CA ASP A 395 14.66 1.12 6.22
C ASP A 395 13.95 2.47 6.07
N ILE A 396 13.00 2.74 6.97
CA ILE A 396 12.32 4.04 7.07
C ILE A 396 13.35 5.12 7.39
N LEU A 397 14.11 4.98 8.48
CA LEU A 397 15.06 6.01 8.93
C LEU A 397 16.23 6.21 7.97
N CYS A 398 16.68 5.15 7.27
CA CYS A 398 17.77 5.30 6.31
C CYS A 398 17.32 5.90 4.97
N SER A 399 16.03 5.86 4.61
CA SER A 399 15.52 6.43 3.37
C SER A 399 14.91 7.82 3.63
N PRO A 400 15.48 8.90 3.08
CA PRO A 400 14.92 10.25 3.28
C PRO A 400 13.44 10.34 2.90
N ASP A 401 13.04 9.73 1.78
CA ASP A 401 11.66 9.73 1.31
C ASP A 401 10.70 9.04 2.31
N PHE A 402 11.07 7.86 2.82
CA PHE A 402 10.25 7.17 3.82
C PHE A 402 10.30 7.82 5.20
N ALA A 403 11.40 8.47 5.55
CA ALA A 403 11.52 9.19 6.80
C ALA A 403 10.64 10.46 6.81
N ASP A 404 10.56 11.15 5.67
CA ASP A 404 9.65 12.29 5.49
C ASP A 404 8.17 11.83 5.49
N GLU A 405 7.86 10.70 4.87
CA GLU A 405 6.51 10.11 4.92
C GLU A 405 6.13 9.63 6.33
N PHE A 406 7.09 9.06 7.06
CA PHE A 406 6.92 8.72 8.47
C PHE A 406 6.58 9.96 9.30
N ASP A 407 7.30 11.07 9.10
CA ASP A 407 7.03 12.32 9.81
C ASP A 407 5.64 12.87 9.45
N ARG A 408 5.21 12.77 8.18
CA ARG A 408 3.87 13.19 7.75
C ARG A 408 2.79 12.40 8.50
N LEU A 409 2.91 11.08 8.54
CA LEU A 409 1.97 10.20 9.23
C LEU A 409 1.99 10.43 10.75
N ALA A 410 3.17 10.56 11.35
CA ALA A 410 3.29 10.81 12.78
C ALA A 410 2.70 12.18 13.16
N ASN A 411 2.88 13.21 12.34
CA ASN A 411 2.21 14.51 12.54
C ASN A 411 0.68 14.42 12.40
N TYR A 412 0.18 13.51 11.55
CA TYR A 412 -1.25 13.31 11.40
C TYR A 412 -1.89 12.77 12.69
N TYR A 413 -1.24 11.81 13.35
CA TYR A 413 -1.74 11.18 14.59
C TYR A 413 -1.22 11.82 15.88
N GLY A 414 -0.23 12.70 15.78
CA GLY A 414 0.41 13.34 16.93
C GLY A 414 -0.28 14.62 17.40
N PRO A 415 0.28 15.27 18.44
CA PRO A 415 -0.29 16.47 19.03
C PRO A 415 -0.44 17.60 18.02
N LYS A 416 -1.63 18.23 17.96
CA LYS A 416 -1.91 19.32 17.00
C LYS A 416 -1.33 20.67 17.40
N GLU A 417 -1.11 20.89 18.70
CA GLU A 417 -0.75 22.19 19.27
C GLU A 417 0.74 22.54 19.14
N SER A 418 1.58 21.55 18.85
CA SER A 418 3.01 21.73 18.63
C SER A 418 3.38 21.03 17.33
N LYS A 419 3.92 21.72 16.32
CA LYS A 419 4.58 21.06 15.18
C LYS A 419 5.90 20.48 15.67
N PRO A 420 5.98 19.20 16.08
CA PRO A 420 7.17 18.69 16.73
C PRO A 420 8.24 18.50 15.67
N SER A 421 9.50 18.72 16.04
CA SER A 421 10.63 18.39 15.16
C SER A 421 10.59 16.90 14.77
N SER A 422 10.93 16.56 13.53
CA SER A 422 11.10 15.18 13.03
C SER A 422 11.89 14.29 14.00
N LEU A 423 12.89 14.89 14.65
CA LEU A 423 13.70 14.26 15.69
C LEU A 423 12.85 13.58 16.79
N ARG A 424 11.79 14.22 17.29
CA ARG A 424 11.00 13.70 18.42
C ARG A 424 10.22 12.45 18.05
N TYR A 425 9.52 12.45 16.92
CA TYR A 425 8.78 11.26 16.45
C TYR A 425 9.73 10.11 16.11
N ARG A 426 10.80 10.39 15.35
CA ARG A 426 11.75 9.35 14.95
C ARG A 426 12.50 8.76 16.15
N GLN A 427 12.83 9.57 17.16
CA GLN A 427 13.36 9.08 18.44
C GLN A 427 12.34 8.25 19.22
N ALA A 428 11.08 8.67 19.27
CA ALA A 428 10.02 7.91 19.93
C ALA A 428 9.84 6.54 19.28
N ALA A 429 9.89 6.43 17.95
CA ALA A 429 9.91 5.13 17.27
C ALA A 429 11.11 4.26 17.68
N LEU A 430 12.32 4.83 17.76
CA LEU A 430 13.50 4.10 18.26
C LEU A 430 13.31 3.62 19.70
N SER A 431 12.69 4.44 20.55
CA SER A 431 12.39 4.10 21.94
C SER A 431 11.36 2.96 22.03
N VAL A 432 10.26 3.03 21.28
CA VAL A 432 9.27 1.96 21.16
C VAL A 432 9.94 0.64 20.76
N ARG A 433 10.84 0.65 19.76
CA ARG A 433 11.60 -0.54 19.35
C ARG A 433 12.50 -1.08 20.48
N LYS A 434 13.24 -0.21 21.17
CA LYS A 434 14.12 -0.60 22.29
C LYS A 434 13.30 -1.22 23.43
N ARG A 435 12.18 -0.61 23.80
CA ARG A 435 11.24 -1.12 24.82
C ARG A 435 10.67 -2.47 24.41
N SER A 436 10.23 -2.63 23.17
CA SER A 436 9.73 -3.92 22.65
C SER A 436 10.79 -5.04 22.75
N THR A 437 12.05 -4.72 22.45
CA THR A 437 13.16 -5.68 22.54
C THR A 437 13.45 -6.06 23.99
N ALA A 438 13.49 -5.07 24.90
CA ALA A 438 13.68 -5.30 26.33
C ALA A 438 12.52 -6.10 26.94
N ALA A 439 11.28 -5.74 26.61
CA ALA A 439 10.07 -6.44 27.05
C ALA A 439 10.04 -7.89 26.57
N ARG A 440 10.40 -8.18 25.30
CA ARG A 440 10.52 -9.55 24.80
C ARG A 440 11.61 -10.33 25.52
N ARG A 441 12.76 -9.71 25.78
CA ARG A 441 13.85 -10.36 26.54
C ARG A 441 13.41 -10.69 27.96
N LEU A 442 12.76 -9.76 28.64
CA LEU A 442 12.19 -9.94 29.97
C LEU A 442 11.09 -11.02 29.98
N ALA A 443 10.20 -11.01 28.98
CA ALA A 443 9.17 -12.02 28.82
C ALA A 443 9.78 -13.42 28.65
N VAL A 444 10.85 -13.54 27.86
CA VAL A 444 11.56 -14.80 27.66
C VAL A 444 12.37 -15.21 28.90
N SER A 445 12.91 -14.28 29.70
CA SER A 445 13.67 -14.63 30.91
C SER A 445 12.76 -14.97 32.09
N GLU A 446 11.78 -14.12 32.37
CA GLU A 446 10.94 -14.18 33.58
C GLU A 446 9.67 -15.01 33.36
N PHE A 447 9.19 -15.11 32.12
CA PHE A 447 7.89 -15.72 31.80
C PHE A 447 8.01 -16.85 30.77
N ARG A 448 9.19 -17.48 30.63
CA ARG A 448 9.42 -18.58 29.67
C ARG A 448 8.41 -19.71 29.81
N ASP A 449 8.18 -20.13 31.05
CA ASP A 449 7.25 -21.22 31.36
C ASP A 449 5.79 -20.81 31.15
N TRP A 450 5.48 -19.52 31.28
CA TRP A 450 4.16 -18.97 30.98
C TRP A 450 3.92 -18.90 29.47
N LEU A 451 4.91 -18.47 28.68
CA LEU A 451 4.84 -18.39 27.22
C LEU A 451 4.74 -19.76 26.53
N ASN A 452 5.34 -20.79 27.12
CA ASN A 452 5.33 -22.15 26.58
C ASN A 452 4.08 -22.96 26.97
N LYS A 453 3.26 -22.47 27.91
CA LYS A 453 2.01 -23.14 28.28
C LYS A 453 0.91 -22.74 27.30
N SER A 454 0.37 -23.73 26.58
CA SER A 454 -0.96 -23.59 25.98
C SER A 454 -1.95 -23.41 27.13
N LYS A 455 -2.53 -22.22 27.26
CA LYS A 455 -3.50 -21.91 28.31
C LYS A 455 -4.89 -21.95 27.73
N ASN A 456 -5.75 -22.75 28.34
CA ASN A 456 -7.19 -22.52 28.27
C ASN A 456 -7.46 -21.20 29.00
N ILE A 457 -7.71 -20.14 28.25
CA ILE A 457 -8.11 -18.84 28.81
C ILE A 457 -9.54 -19.04 29.35
N PRO A 458 -9.79 -18.82 30.65
CA PRO A 458 -11.13 -18.96 31.20
C PRO A 458 -12.03 -17.89 30.58
N ILE A 459 -13.10 -18.33 29.90
CA ILE A 459 -14.10 -17.46 29.29
C ILE A 459 -15.27 -17.35 30.27
N THR A 460 -15.66 -16.13 30.63
CA THR A 460 -16.84 -15.87 31.47
C THR A 460 -17.90 -15.14 30.66
N PRO A 461 -19.12 -15.69 30.51
CA PRO A 461 -20.23 -15.00 29.86
C PRO A 461 -20.59 -13.72 30.62
N ILE A 462 -20.73 -12.60 29.90
CA ILE A 462 -21.18 -11.34 30.49
C ILE A 462 -22.71 -11.31 30.44
N HIS A 463 -23.36 -11.85 31.48
CA HIS A 463 -24.83 -11.85 31.60
C HIS A 463 -25.35 -10.96 32.75
N GLY A 464 -24.52 -10.05 33.28
CA GLY A 464 -24.92 -9.17 34.38
C GLY A 464 -23.81 -8.24 34.87
N SER A 465 -23.99 -7.69 36.07
CA SER A 465 -23.05 -6.74 36.69
C SER A 465 -21.65 -7.34 36.86
N LEU A 466 -20.62 -6.61 36.43
CA LEU A 466 -19.21 -6.99 36.55
C LEU A 466 -18.63 -6.75 37.94
N CYS A 467 -19.44 -6.32 38.91
CA CYS A 467 -19.01 -6.00 40.28
C CYS A 467 -18.39 -7.18 41.04
N HIS A 468 -18.52 -8.41 40.56
CA HIS A 468 -17.90 -9.60 41.14
C HIS A 468 -16.51 -9.92 40.55
N MET A 469 -16.09 -9.23 39.48
CA MET A 469 -14.77 -9.42 38.85
C MET A 469 -13.67 -8.57 39.53
N GLU A 470 -13.65 -8.53 40.86
CA GLU A 470 -12.64 -7.80 41.66
C GLU A 470 -11.28 -8.52 41.71
N GLN A 471 -10.89 -9.24 40.65
CA GLN A 471 -9.53 -9.77 40.54
C GLN A 471 -8.68 -8.86 39.65
N PRO A 472 -7.50 -8.41 40.12
CA PRO A 472 -6.55 -7.71 39.27
C PRO A 472 -6.16 -8.59 38.07
N GLY A 473 -6.36 -8.10 36.85
CA GLY A 473 -6.07 -8.86 35.65
C GLY A 473 -6.30 -8.09 34.35
N VAL A 474 -5.82 -8.65 33.24
CA VAL A 474 -6.14 -8.19 31.88
C VAL A 474 -7.33 -9.01 31.38
N PHE A 475 -8.46 -8.33 31.17
CA PHE A 475 -9.67 -8.93 30.63
C PHE A 475 -9.74 -8.62 29.13
N VAL A 476 -9.93 -9.66 28.32
CA VAL A 476 -10.15 -9.51 26.87
C VAL A 476 -11.62 -9.77 26.61
N LEU A 477 -12.33 -8.74 26.15
CA LEU A 477 -13.69 -8.87 25.65
C LEU A 477 -13.63 -9.63 24.32
N TYR A 478 -14.20 -10.82 24.32
CA TYR A 478 -14.33 -11.66 23.14
C TYR A 478 -15.80 -11.78 22.79
N GLN A 479 -16.19 -11.31 21.61
CA GLN A 479 -17.53 -11.50 21.05
C GLN A 479 -17.44 -12.75 20.17
N GLY A 480 -17.95 -13.87 20.70
CA GLY A 480 -17.98 -15.16 20.00
C GLY A 480 -19.03 -15.22 18.91
#